data_AF-A0AAC9I6U8-F1
#
_entry.id   AF-A0AAC9I6U8-F1
#
_cell.length_a   1.000
_cell.length_b   1.000
_cell.length_c   1.000
_cell.angle_alpha   90.00
_cell.angle_beta   90.00
_cell.angle_gamma   90.00
#
_symmetry.space_group_name_H-M   'P 1'
#
loop_
_entity.id
_entity.type
_entity.pdbx_description
1 polymer ?
#
loop_
_entity_poly.entity_id
_entity_poly.type
_entity_poly.pdbx_seq_one_letter_code
_entity_poly.pdbx_strand_id
1 'polypeptide(L)'
;MKRPLALAAVSLALVFLAGCTSETASETITITPGQTGTFTNGDSTIVVGGDATDAPRDEAAYLSEIRDGGVAGSVLLSATDADLLAAGQAACDQLAQGIDDDDIALTVAGRTVKAGSDDATAIVDAASVALCG
;
A
#
# COMPACT_ATOMS: atom_id res chain seq x y z
N MET A 1 -41.13 -39.58 52.79
CA MET A 1 -41.00 -38.62 51.67
C MET A 1 -39.69 -38.89 50.95
N LYS A 2 -39.75 -39.09 49.63
CA LYS A 2 -38.69 -39.08 48.59
C LYS A 2 -37.25 -39.50 48.97
N ARG A 3 -36.93 -40.76 48.63
CA ARG A 3 -35.61 -41.32 48.29
C ARG A 3 -35.14 -40.78 46.91
N PRO A 4 -33.94 -41.09 46.36
CA PRO A 4 -32.66 -41.61 46.93
C PRO A 4 -31.40 -41.04 46.21
N LEU A 5 -30.22 -41.66 46.45
CA LEU A 5 -29.01 -41.67 45.60
C LEU A 5 -28.20 -40.36 45.58
N ALA A 6 -26.87 -40.31 45.44
CA ALA A 6 -25.85 -41.26 44.99
C ALA A 6 -24.52 -40.73 45.58
N LEU A 7 -23.64 -41.57 46.12
CA LEU A 7 -22.46 -42.12 45.42
C LEU A 7 -21.42 -41.09 44.95
N ALA A 8 -20.18 -41.53 45.16
CA ALA A 8 -18.98 -41.24 44.38
C ALA A 8 -18.25 -39.95 44.76
N ALA A 9 -17.02 -39.96 45.28
CA ALA A 9 -15.81 -40.71 44.94
C ALA A 9 -14.79 -39.72 44.36
N VAL A 10 -13.55 -39.90 44.81
CA VAL A 10 -12.34 -39.76 43.98
C VAL A 10 -11.88 -38.32 43.72
N SER A 11 -10.88 -37.95 44.51
CA SER A 11 -9.60 -37.46 43.99
C SER A 11 -9.64 -36.20 43.10
N LEU A 12 -9.49 -35.03 43.71
CA LEU A 12 -8.84 -33.89 43.04
C LEU A 12 -7.44 -33.67 43.63
N ALA A 13 -6.61 -34.69 43.53
CA ALA A 13 -5.17 -34.52 43.40
C ALA A 13 -4.86 -34.64 41.91
N LEU A 14 -4.51 -33.51 41.28
CA LEU A 14 -3.74 -33.33 40.03
C LEU A 14 -4.08 -31.95 39.44
N VAL A 15 -3.84 -30.89 40.23
CA VAL A 15 -3.62 -29.54 39.69
C VAL A 15 -2.15 -29.45 39.31
N PHE A 16 -1.77 -30.18 38.27
CA PHE A 16 -0.44 -30.11 37.67
C PHE A 16 -0.53 -30.72 36.27
N LEU A 17 0.04 -30.01 35.29
CA LEU A 17 0.17 -30.36 33.86
C LEU A 17 -0.97 -29.97 32.93
N ALA A 18 -1.10 -28.66 32.68
CA ALA A 18 -1.17 -28.14 31.31
C ALA A 18 -0.92 -26.63 31.35
N GLY A 19 0.28 -26.26 31.82
CA GLY A 19 0.80 -24.92 31.58
C GLY A 19 1.08 -24.78 30.09
N CYS A 20 0.05 -24.48 29.30
CA CYS A 20 0.23 -23.79 28.04
C CYS A 20 0.72 -22.38 28.37
N THR A 21 2.00 -22.28 28.72
CA THR A 21 2.74 -21.08 28.36
C THR A 21 2.65 -21.02 26.83
N SER A 22 1.73 -20.21 26.31
CA SER A 22 1.80 -19.77 24.92
C SER A 22 3.07 -18.92 24.84
N GLU A 23 4.20 -19.60 24.72
CA GLU A 23 5.43 -18.98 24.27
C GLU A 23 5.11 -18.42 22.89
N THR A 24 4.92 -17.11 22.82
CA THR A 24 4.73 -16.43 21.54
C THR A 24 6.10 -16.45 20.88
N ALA A 25 6.36 -17.50 20.09
CA ALA A 25 7.55 -17.57 19.27
C ALA A 25 7.41 -16.50 18.18
N SER A 26 8.08 -15.36 18.36
CA SER A 26 8.20 -14.37 17.32
C SER A 26 9.26 -14.82 16.32
N GLU A 27 8.82 -15.20 15.13
CA GLU A 27 9.71 -15.46 14.00
C GLU A 27 9.84 -14.18 13.16
N THR A 28 11.08 -13.72 12.98
CA THR A 28 11.38 -12.60 12.08
C THR A 28 11.69 -13.15 10.70
N ILE A 29 10.90 -12.78 9.70
CA ILE A 29 11.16 -13.10 8.30
C ILE A 29 11.76 -11.85 7.64
N THR A 30 13.00 -11.98 7.15
CA THR A 30 13.64 -10.94 6.33
C THR A 30 13.38 -11.23 4.86
N ILE A 31 12.72 -10.30 4.17
CA ILE A 31 12.38 -10.42 2.76
C ILE A 31 13.23 -9.44 1.97
N THR A 32 14.05 -9.94 1.07
CA THR A 32 14.78 -9.10 0.12
C THR A 32 13.79 -8.51 -0.89
N PRO A 33 13.88 -7.20 -1.21
CA PRO A 33 13.06 -6.60 -2.25
C PRO A 33 13.12 -7.40 -3.56
N GLY A 34 11.95 -7.69 -4.13
CA GLY A 34 11.80 -8.48 -5.36
C GLY A 34 11.74 -10.00 -5.17
N GLN A 35 11.83 -10.52 -3.93
CA GLN A 35 11.58 -11.94 -3.69
C GLN A 35 10.09 -12.23 -3.44
N THR A 36 9.58 -13.22 -4.18
CA THR A 36 8.25 -13.80 -3.98
C THR A 36 8.38 -15.13 -3.25
N GLY A 37 7.46 -15.43 -2.34
CA GLY A 37 7.44 -16.69 -1.61
C GLY A 37 6.24 -16.82 -0.69
N THR A 38 5.93 -18.05 -0.31
CA THR A 38 4.91 -18.37 0.68
C THR A 38 5.58 -18.83 1.95
N PHE A 39 5.28 -18.17 3.07
CA PHE A 39 5.77 -18.50 4.39
C PHE A 39 4.64 -19.09 5.21
N THR A 40 4.84 -20.29 5.77
CA THR A 40 3.85 -20.96 6.61
C THR A 40 4.42 -21.14 8.00
N ASN A 41 3.71 -20.63 9.01
CA ASN A 41 4.00 -20.85 10.43
C ASN A 41 2.75 -21.39 11.13
N GLY A 42 2.80 -22.66 11.56
CA GLY A 42 1.65 -23.37 12.10
C GLY A 42 0.48 -23.37 11.11
N ASP A 43 -0.68 -22.86 11.55
CA ASP A 43 -1.88 -22.71 10.73
C ASP A 43 -1.92 -21.40 9.91
N SER A 44 -0.94 -20.51 10.09
CA SER A 44 -0.88 -19.21 9.41
C SER A 44 -0.03 -19.30 8.15
N THR A 45 -0.55 -18.75 7.05
CA THR A 45 0.17 -18.65 5.78
C THR A 45 0.23 -17.20 5.34
N ILE A 46 1.44 -16.72 5.05
CA ILE A 46 1.73 -15.39 4.53
C ILE A 46 2.25 -15.57 3.11
N VAL A 47 1.52 -15.07 2.12
CA VAL A 47 1.98 -15.06 0.73
C VAL A 47 2.59 -13.69 0.45
N VAL A 48 3.84 -13.68 0.04
CA VAL A 48 4.58 -12.46 -0.31
C VAL A 48 4.90 -12.53 -1.79
N GLY A 49 4.48 -11.54 -2.55
CA GLY A 49 4.51 -11.60 -4.00
C GLY A 49 3.25 -12.27 -4.56
N GLY A 50 2.17 -11.51 -4.59
CA GLY A 50 1.37 -11.47 -5.80
C GLY A 50 1.79 -10.19 -6.51
N ASP A 51 1.89 -10.21 -7.84
CA ASP A 51 1.83 -8.97 -8.60
C ASP A 51 0.59 -8.23 -8.06
N ALA A 52 0.79 -7.13 -7.35
CA ALA A 52 -0.18 -6.05 -7.44
C ALA A 52 -0.23 -5.83 -8.94
N THR A 53 -1.28 -6.36 -9.56
CA THR A 53 -1.46 -6.20 -10.99
C THR A 53 -1.76 -4.73 -11.06
N ASP A 54 -0.71 -3.90 -11.29
CA ASP A 54 -0.83 -2.47 -11.47
C ASP A 54 -2.07 -2.30 -12.34
N ALA A 55 -3.06 -1.53 -11.86
CA ALA A 55 -4.19 -1.23 -12.72
C ALA A 55 -3.61 -0.70 -14.04
N PRO A 56 -4.18 -1.09 -15.21
CA PRO A 56 -3.57 -0.74 -16.49
C PRO A 56 -3.35 0.77 -16.56
N ARG A 57 -2.07 1.19 -16.49
CA ARG A 57 -1.66 2.59 -16.55
C ARG A 57 -1.77 3.04 -17.99
N ASP A 58 -2.56 4.08 -18.24
CA ASP A 58 -2.71 4.67 -19.57
C ASP A 58 -1.81 5.90 -19.70
N GLU A 59 -0.51 5.64 -19.89
CA GLU A 59 0.51 6.67 -20.04
C GLU A 59 0.22 7.63 -21.21
N ALA A 60 -0.40 7.12 -22.29
CA ALA A 60 -0.74 7.91 -23.46
C ALA A 60 -1.91 8.87 -23.17
N ALA A 61 -2.95 8.40 -22.47
CA ALA A 61 -4.05 9.24 -22.02
C ALA A 61 -3.56 10.32 -21.04
N TYR A 62 -2.70 9.95 -20.08
CA TYR A 62 -2.09 10.90 -19.15
C TYR A 62 -1.32 12.01 -19.89
N LEU A 63 -0.43 11.63 -20.82
CA LEU A 63 0.36 12.59 -21.57
C LEU A 63 -0.50 13.48 -22.46
N SER A 64 -1.57 12.96 -23.08
CA SER A 64 -2.49 13.77 -23.88
C SER A 64 -3.18 14.82 -23.01
N GLU A 65 -3.76 14.41 -21.89
CA GLU A 65 -4.49 15.31 -20.97
C GLU A 65 -3.60 16.46 -20.48
N ILE A 66 -2.37 16.14 -20.05
CA ILE A 66 -1.41 17.14 -19.55
C ILE A 66 -1.01 18.14 -20.64
N ARG A 67 -0.84 17.67 -21.88
CA ARG A 67 -0.43 18.53 -23.00
C ARG A 67 -1.58 19.38 -23.51
N ASP A 68 -2.80 18.84 -23.50
CA ASP A 68 -4.02 19.54 -23.93
C ASP A 68 -4.45 20.59 -22.89
N GLY A 69 -4.26 20.31 -21.59
CA GLY A 69 -4.54 21.25 -20.50
C GLY A 69 -3.46 22.30 -20.24
N GLY A 70 -2.25 22.12 -20.80
CA GLY A 70 -1.11 22.99 -20.57
C GLY A 70 -1.32 24.42 -21.10
N VAL A 71 -1.18 25.43 -20.23
CA VAL A 71 -1.22 26.84 -20.64
C VAL A 71 0.14 27.32 -21.19
N ALA A 72 0.13 28.30 -22.09
CA ALA A 72 1.35 28.85 -22.68
C ALA A 72 2.33 29.36 -21.60
N GLY A 73 3.55 28.81 -21.59
CA GLY A 73 4.58 29.11 -20.58
C GLY A 73 4.63 28.15 -19.38
N SER A 74 3.69 27.20 -19.31
CA SER A 74 3.67 26.12 -18.31
C SER A 74 4.91 25.22 -18.40
N VAL A 75 5.32 24.66 -17.25
CA VAL A 75 6.33 23.57 -17.23
C VAL A 75 5.84 22.37 -18.02
N LEU A 76 4.53 22.14 -18.06
CA LEU A 76 3.87 21.01 -18.71
C LEU A 76 4.06 21.00 -20.21
N LEU A 77 4.24 22.15 -20.87
CA LEU A 77 4.48 22.23 -22.32
C LEU A 77 5.96 22.16 -22.69
N SER A 78 6.85 22.43 -21.74
CA SER A 78 8.31 22.48 -21.97
C SER A 78 9.06 21.26 -21.44
N ALA A 79 8.45 20.49 -20.53
CA ALA A 79 8.97 19.24 -20.01
C ALA A 79 8.94 18.13 -21.08
N THR A 80 9.83 17.14 -20.96
CA THR A 80 9.76 15.94 -21.81
C THR A 80 8.66 15.00 -21.31
N ASP A 81 8.18 14.09 -22.16
CA ASP A 81 7.18 13.10 -21.76
C ASP A 81 7.68 12.23 -20.60
N ALA A 82 8.98 11.89 -20.60
CA ALA A 82 9.60 11.14 -19.51
C ALA A 82 9.59 11.92 -18.18
N ASP A 83 9.83 13.23 -18.22
CA ASP A 83 9.76 14.08 -17.02
C ASP A 83 8.32 14.15 -16.47
N LEU A 84 7.34 14.23 -17.37
CA LEU A 84 5.92 14.29 -16.99
C LEU A 84 5.45 12.96 -16.41
N LEU A 85 5.85 11.83 -17.01
CA LEU A 85 5.54 10.51 -16.48
C LEU A 85 6.18 10.30 -15.11
N ALA A 86 7.45 10.67 -14.94
CA ALA A 86 8.11 10.59 -13.65
C ALA A 86 7.41 11.45 -12.57
N ALA A 87 6.94 12.65 -12.94
CA ALA A 87 6.19 13.51 -12.04
C ALA A 87 4.81 12.94 -11.69
N GLY A 88 4.07 12.40 -12.66
CA GLY A 88 2.79 11.74 -12.43
C GLY A 88 2.93 10.51 -11.53
N GLN A 89 3.99 9.73 -11.73
CA GLN A 89 4.30 8.59 -10.87
C GLN A 89 4.62 9.03 -9.43
N ALA A 90 5.42 10.08 -9.27
CA ALA A 90 5.72 10.65 -7.96
C ALA A 90 4.48 11.24 -7.26
N ALA A 91 3.49 11.73 -8.02
CA ALA A 91 2.20 12.13 -7.49
C ALA A 91 1.42 10.92 -6.95
N CYS A 92 1.34 9.83 -7.72
CA CYS A 92 0.69 8.59 -7.26
C CYS A 92 1.34 8.02 -5.99
N ASP A 93 2.67 8.02 -5.91
CA ASP A 93 3.40 7.55 -4.72
C ASP A 93 3.05 8.39 -3.47
N GLN A 94 2.84 9.70 -3.62
CA GLN A 94 2.47 10.60 -2.54
C GLN A 94 1.00 10.44 -2.14
N LEU A 95 0.09 10.29 -3.11
CA LEU A 95 -1.32 9.97 -2.85
C LEU A 95 -1.45 8.64 -2.10
N ALA A 96 -0.67 7.62 -2.48
CA ALA A 96 -0.63 6.33 -1.79
C ALA A 96 -0.11 6.42 -0.35
N GLN A 97 0.66 7.45 -0.02
CA GLN A 97 1.09 7.77 1.36
C GLN A 97 0.03 8.54 2.15
N GLY A 98 -1.11 8.89 1.54
CA GLY A 98 -2.19 9.65 2.15
C GLY A 98 -1.92 11.16 2.21
N ILE A 99 -1.05 11.68 1.34
CA ILE A 99 -0.87 13.12 1.17
C ILE A 99 -2.04 13.64 0.34
N ASP A 100 -2.69 14.70 0.83
CA ASP A 100 -3.77 15.37 0.10
C ASP A 100 -3.23 15.98 -1.20
N ASP A 101 -4.03 15.90 -2.27
CA ASP A 101 -3.72 16.39 -3.62
C ASP A 101 -3.19 17.84 -3.65
N ASP A 102 -3.83 18.73 -2.88
CA ASP A 102 -3.46 20.14 -2.74
C ASP A 102 -2.06 20.36 -2.11
N ASP A 103 -1.56 19.38 -1.35
CA ASP A 103 -0.27 19.44 -0.64
C ASP A 103 0.88 18.76 -1.41
N ILE A 104 0.60 18.15 -2.56
CA ILE A 104 1.61 17.45 -3.36
C ILE A 104 2.51 18.44 -4.11
N ALA A 105 3.78 18.48 -3.72
CA ALA A 105 4.83 19.18 -4.45
C ALA A 105 5.56 18.21 -5.40
N LEU A 106 5.88 18.68 -6.60
CA LEU A 106 6.47 17.85 -7.65
C LEU A 106 7.77 18.44 -8.16
N THR A 107 8.56 17.61 -8.84
CA THR A 107 9.72 18.07 -9.61
C THR A 107 9.55 17.63 -11.05
N VAL A 108 9.55 18.58 -11.97
CA VAL A 108 9.37 18.34 -13.41
C VAL A 108 10.55 18.95 -14.15
N ALA A 109 11.27 18.14 -14.94
CA ALA A 109 12.46 18.58 -15.68
C ALA A 109 13.47 19.35 -14.79
N GLY A 110 13.69 18.87 -13.56
CA GLY A 110 14.58 19.48 -12.58
C GLY A 110 14.06 20.78 -11.93
N ARG A 111 12.83 21.21 -12.23
CA ARG A 111 12.19 22.39 -11.62
C ARG A 111 11.17 21.94 -10.59
N THR A 112 11.18 22.58 -9.42
CA THR A 112 10.15 22.37 -8.40
C THR A 112 8.85 23.02 -8.84
N VAL A 113 7.78 22.22 -8.89
CA VAL A 113 6.41 22.66 -9.07
C VAL A 113 5.76 22.68 -7.69
N LYS A 114 5.28 23.85 -7.30
CA LYS A 114 4.75 24.07 -5.95
C LYS A 114 3.41 23.34 -5.79
N ALA A 115 3.17 22.76 -4.62
CA ALA A 115 1.86 22.26 -4.21
C ALA A 115 0.75 23.33 -4.39
N GLY A 116 -0.41 22.88 -4.86
CA GLY A 116 -1.57 23.72 -5.15
C GLY A 116 -1.37 24.75 -6.27
N SER A 117 -0.33 24.60 -7.11
CA SER A 117 -0.22 25.38 -8.36
C SER A 117 -0.99 24.70 -9.47
N ASP A 118 -1.48 25.47 -10.45
CA ASP A 118 -2.23 24.94 -11.60
C ASP A 118 -1.52 23.77 -12.28
N ASP A 119 -0.20 23.85 -12.45
CA ASP A 119 0.62 22.80 -13.04
C ASP A 119 0.69 21.54 -12.13
N ALA A 120 0.77 21.70 -10.80
CA ALA A 120 0.76 20.58 -9.87
C ALA A 120 -0.61 19.89 -9.84
N THR A 121 -1.69 20.67 -9.72
CA THR A 121 -3.06 20.16 -9.72
C THR A 121 -3.35 19.39 -11.00
N ALA A 122 -2.98 19.94 -12.17
CA ALA A 122 -3.16 19.24 -13.44
C ALA A 122 -2.41 17.89 -13.49
N ILE A 123 -1.17 17.82 -12.97
CA ILE A 123 -0.42 16.56 -12.89
C ILE A 123 -1.11 15.55 -11.96
N VAL A 124 -1.47 15.99 -10.75
CA VAL A 124 -2.07 15.11 -9.73
C VAL A 124 -3.42 14.59 -10.21
N ASP A 125 -4.29 15.44 -10.76
CA ASP A 125 -5.59 15.06 -11.28
C ASP A 125 -5.47 14.04 -12.42
N ALA A 126 -4.67 14.34 -13.45
CA ALA A 126 -4.50 13.42 -14.58
C ALA A 126 -3.85 12.10 -14.14
N ALA A 127 -2.86 12.15 -13.24
CA ALA A 127 -2.22 10.95 -12.71
C ALA A 127 -3.20 10.10 -11.90
N SER A 128 -4.05 10.71 -11.07
CA SER A 128 -5.05 10.00 -10.26
C SER A 128 -6.03 9.19 -11.09
N VAL A 129 -6.34 9.65 -12.30
CA VAL A 129 -7.30 9.00 -13.21
C VAL A 129 -6.62 7.96 -14.10
N ALA A 130 -5.43 8.26 -14.63
CA ALA A 130 -4.81 7.47 -15.70
C ALA A 130 -3.62 6.61 -15.25
N LEU A 131 -2.95 6.96 -14.16
CA LEU A 131 -1.71 6.32 -13.71
C LEU A 131 -1.84 5.62 -12.35
N CYS A 132 -2.60 6.21 -11.42
CA CYS A 132 -2.72 5.68 -10.06
C CYS A 132 -3.76 4.55 -10.03
N GLY A 133 -3.35 3.33 -9.71
CA GLY A 133 -4.28 2.21 -9.46
C GLY A 133 -3.60 0.93 -9.03
#